data_AF-A0A3E2CFE5-F1
#
_entry.id   AF-A0A3E2CFE5-F1
#
_cell.length_a   1.000
_cell.length_b   1.000
_cell.length_c   1.000
_cell.angle_alpha   90.00
_cell.angle_beta   90.00
_cell.angle_gamma   90.00
#
_symmetry.space_group_name_H-M   'P 1'
#
loop_
_entity.id
_entity.type
_entity.pdbx_description
1 polymer ?
#
loop_
_entity_poly.entity_id
_entity_poly.type
_entity_poly.pdbx_seq_one_letter_code
_entity_poly.pdbx_strand_id
1 'polypeptide(L)'
;MKNKVVLHYAFIAALFSIILILSFANVAQAESSDYKSETYVDFPKKQHKTKFQSMYFSLLDTYENPELVKKFYISKYFTELQRIQSEAMLPSLSEETATIYKNSLFNSSHKDNNNVTKILQFLDIYENKYENNQILSELHKLELKVLKNELTQKEAINIAKLWLPSKQEVTPRKPLLTERNSGINLEAARAYAREWAWKINPKYGEEKSKLIFPADCTNFASQILYAGGIGMDKHNDVFKGWWWKARGDRSVSWINANVFKNYMGYGFSTSYWGMLVDNVRDGDFIGVDESNDGTVDHIGFVFLKSNGRLRIAQHTENYLDWDKNWYSFNGEGAYYRVRR
;
A
#
# COMPACT_ATOMS: atom_id res chain seq x y z
N MET A 1 -84.50 -2.45 61.84
CA MET A 1 -84.67 -2.54 60.37
C MET A 1 -83.42 -3.19 59.78
N LYS A 2 -83.63 -4.35 59.14
CA LYS A 2 -82.76 -5.25 58.33
C LYS A 2 -81.23 -4.99 58.31
N ASN A 3 -80.45 -5.90 58.93
CA ASN A 3 -79.55 -6.94 58.33
C ASN A 3 -78.24 -6.38 57.73
N LYS A 4 -77.02 -6.92 57.90
CA LYS A 4 -76.42 -8.13 58.51
C LYS A 4 -74.88 -7.86 58.58
N VAL A 5 -74.24 -8.20 59.71
CA VAL A 5 -73.05 -9.09 59.90
C VAL A 5 -72.04 -9.15 58.71
N VAL A 6 -70.72 -8.97 58.85
CA VAL A 6 -69.73 -9.91 59.45
C VAL A 6 -68.33 -9.26 59.59
N LEU A 7 -67.67 -9.63 60.70
CA LEU A 7 -66.24 -9.59 61.09
C LEU A 7 -65.19 -9.04 60.10
N HIS A 8 -64.23 -8.26 60.64
CA HIS A 8 -62.82 -8.30 60.20
C HIS A 8 -61.90 -8.41 61.41
N TYR A 9 -61.14 -9.51 61.45
CA TYR A 9 -60.04 -9.75 62.36
C TYR A 9 -58.71 -9.66 61.61
N ALA A 10 -57.70 -9.21 62.36
CA ALA A 10 -56.26 -9.48 62.23
C ALA A 10 -55.47 -8.74 61.14
N PHE A 11 -54.72 -7.75 61.63
CA PHE A 11 -53.48 -7.19 61.08
C PHE A 11 -52.44 -8.28 60.80
N ILE A 12 -51.92 -8.34 59.56
CA ILE A 12 -50.56 -8.81 59.24
C ILE A 12 -49.97 -7.90 58.15
N ALA A 13 -48.71 -7.55 58.33
CA ALA A 13 -47.89 -6.63 57.54
C ALA A 13 -47.67 -7.05 56.08
N ALA A 14 -47.63 -6.08 55.17
CA ALA A 14 -46.74 -6.00 54.01
C ALA A 14 -47.02 -4.69 53.23
N LEU A 15 -46.01 -3.85 53.02
CA LEU A 15 -46.09 -2.65 52.19
C LEU A 15 -45.98 -3.03 50.70
N PHE A 16 -46.99 -2.59 49.93
CA PHE A 16 -47.16 -2.65 48.47
C PHE A 16 -46.01 -1.91 47.74
N SER A 17 -45.40 -2.39 46.66
CA SER A 17 -45.89 -2.79 45.32
C SER A 17 -46.40 -1.63 44.46
N ILE A 18 -45.63 -1.20 43.44
CA ILE A 18 -46.19 -0.90 42.10
C ILE A 18 -45.25 -1.48 41.04
N ILE A 19 -45.78 -2.49 40.37
CA ILE A 19 -45.33 -3.09 39.11
C ILE A 19 -45.92 -2.25 37.97
N LEU A 20 -45.13 -1.89 36.97
CA LEU A 20 -45.63 -1.54 35.64
C LEU A 20 -44.95 -2.46 34.62
N ILE A 21 -45.75 -3.32 33.99
CA ILE A 21 -45.35 -4.17 32.86
C ILE A 21 -45.80 -3.44 31.59
N LEU A 22 -44.90 -3.30 30.61
CA LEU A 22 -45.12 -3.17 29.15
C LEU A 22 -43.75 -3.42 28.49
N SER A 23 -43.45 -4.66 28.12
CA SER A 23 -43.61 -5.26 26.77
C SER A 23 -42.43 -5.01 25.81
N PHE A 24 -41.63 -6.07 25.64
CA PHE A 24 -40.88 -6.52 24.46
C PHE A 24 -40.26 -5.49 23.50
N ALA A 25 -38.94 -5.37 23.58
CA ALA A 25 -38.07 -5.49 22.42
C ALA A 25 -36.72 -6.06 22.88
N ASN A 26 -36.44 -7.31 22.50
CA ASN A 26 -35.11 -7.89 22.60
C ASN A 26 -34.16 -7.06 21.73
N VAL A 27 -33.39 -6.15 22.34
CA VAL A 27 -32.14 -5.74 21.73
C VAL A 27 -31.20 -6.92 21.98
N ALA A 28 -31.20 -7.84 21.01
CA ALA A 28 -30.18 -8.85 20.92
C ALA A 28 -28.84 -8.14 21.01
N GLN A 29 -28.13 -8.38 22.12
CA GLN A 29 -26.70 -8.24 22.17
C GLN A 29 -26.22 -9.08 20.97
N ALA A 30 -25.75 -8.41 19.92
CA ALA A 30 -25.08 -9.09 18.84
C ALA A 30 -23.82 -9.68 19.47
N GLU A 31 -23.95 -10.93 19.93
CA GLU A 31 -22.84 -11.81 20.19
C GLU A 31 -21.91 -11.64 19.00
N SER A 32 -20.69 -11.19 19.29
CA SER A 32 -19.60 -11.23 18.35
C SER A 32 -19.57 -12.62 17.77
N SER A 33 -20.03 -12.74 16.52
CA SER A 33 -19.89 -13.95 15.75
C SER A 33 -18.44 -14.38 15.89
N ASP A 34 -18.23 -15.57 16.44
CA ASP A 34 -16.97 -16.29 16.39
C ASP A 34 -16.40 -16.17 14.98
N TYR A 35 -15.48 -15.22 14.81
CA TYR A 35 -14.66 -15.13 13.62
C TYR A 35 -13.73 -16.32 13.73
N LYS A 36 -14.16 -17.46 13.18
CA LYS A 36 -13.26 -18.58 12.92
C LYS A 36 -12.09 -18.01 12.15
N SER A 37 -10.95 -17.90 12.81
CA SER A 37 -9.70 -17.49 12.18
C SER A 37 -9.51 -18.39 10.96
N GLU A 38 -9.67 -17.86 9.76
CA GLU A 38 -9.16 -18.54 8.58
C GLU A 38 -7.70 -18.84 8.88
N THR A 39 -7.34 -20.12 8.89
CA THR A 39 -5.98 -20.55 9.20
C THR A 39 -5.03 -19.91 8.19
N TYR A 40 -4.31 -18.89 8.64
CA TYR A 40 -3.22 -18.29 7.89
C TYR A 40 -2.19 -19.40 7.63
N VAL A 41 -1.96 -19.72 6.37
CA VAL A 41 -0.94 -20.69 5.98
C VAL A 41 0.32 -19.91 5.69
N ASP A 42 1.26 -19.94 6.64
CA ASP A 42 2.60 -19.39 6.43
C ASP A 42 3.43 -20.37 5.60
N PHE A 43 3.68 -20.02 4.34
CA PHE A 43 4.50 -20.83 3.45
C PHE A 43 5.98 -20.47 3.64
N PRO A 44 6.88 -21.46 3.77
CA PRO A 44 8.32 -21.20 3.89
C PRO A 44 8.86 -20.31 2.78
N LYS A 45 9.67 -19.32 3.16
CA LYS A 45 10.28 -18.35 2.26
C LYS A 45 11.81 -18.50 2.28
N LYS A 46 12.40 -18.45 1.10
CA LYS A 46 13.84 -18.41 0.88
C LYS A 46 14.31 -16.96 0.89
N GLN A 47 15.28 -16.68 1.75
CA GLN A 47 15.99 -15.40 1.76
C GLN A 47 17.05 -15.33 0.67
N HIS A 48 17.20 -14.15 0.07
CA HIS A 48 18.17 -13.91 -1.00
C HIS A 48 19.07 -12.73 -0.66
N LYS A 49 20.34 -12.82 -1.10
CA LYS A 49 21.33 -11.75 -0.99
C LYS A 49 22.13 -11.67 -2.27
N THR A 50 22.61 -10.48 -2.61
CA THR A 50 23.52 -10.25 -3.71
C THR A 50 24.73 -9.45 -3.27
N LYS A 51 25.89 -9.73 -3.87
CA LYS A 51 27.08 -8.89 -3.72
C LYS A 51 27.05 -7.86 -4.83
N PHE A 52 27.18 -6.59 -4.47
CA PHE A 52 27.32 -5.50 -5.43
C PHE A 52 28.43 -4.57 -4.96
N GLN A 53 29.42 -4.34 -5.82
CA GLN A 53 30.67 -3.65 -5.44
C GLN A 53 31.30 -4.30 -4.19
N SER A 54 31.58 -3.50 -3.16
CA SER A 54 32.16 -3.93 -1.89
C SER A 54 31.15 -4.36 -0.83
N MET A 55 29.84 -4.39 -1.14
CA MET A 55 28.77 -4.59 -0.17
C MET A 55 27.89 -5.80 -0.49
N TYR A 56 27.22 -6.33 0.54
CA TYR A 56 26.15 -7.30 0.40
C TYR A 56 24.81 -6.64 0.68
N PHE A 57 23.82 -6.94 -0.15
CA PHE A 57 22.47 -6.42 -0.02
C PHE A 57 21.46 -7.56 0.02
N SER A 58 20.41 -7.40 0.83
CA SER A 58 19.24 -8.28 0.78
C SER A 58 18.45 -8.03 -0.51
N LEU A 59 17.91 -9.12 -1.04
CA LEU A 59 16.91 -9.14 -2.10
C LEU A 59 15.54 -9.54 -1.51
N LEU A 60 14.52 -9.57 -2.35
CA LEU A 60 13.17 -9.97 -1.94
C LEU A 60 13.15 -11.47 -1.63
N ASP A 61 12.30 -11.88 -0.68
CA ASP A 61 12.20 -13.30 -0.31
C ASP A 61 11.25 -13.96 -1.29
N THR A 62 11.55 -15.19 -1.70
CA THR A 62 10.67 -15.96 -2.60
C THR A 62 10.09 -17.14 -1.84
N TYR A 63 8.96 -17.67 -2.26
CA TYR A 63 8.51 -18.97 -1.75
C TYR A 63 9.56 -20.05 -2.00
N GLU A 64 9.76 -20.98 -1.06
CA GLU A 64 10.64 -22.14 -1.25
C GLU A 64 10.07 -23.10 -2.30
N ASN A 65 8.74 -23.23 -2.35
CA ASN A 65 8.03 -24.07 -3.33
C ASN A 65 6.92 -23.26 -4.03
N PRO A 66 7.26 -22.38 -4.99
CA PRO A 66 6.29 -21.47 -5.62
C PRO A 66 5.14 -22.21 -6.32
N GLU A 67 5.39 -23.37 -6.92
CA GLU A 67 4.36 -24.16 -7.60
C GLU A 67 3.32 -24.75 -6.63
N LEU A 68 3.75 -25.19 -5.44
CA LEU A 68 2.83 -25.65 -4.39
C LEU A 68 1.96 -24.50 -3.90
N VAL A 69 2.56 -23.34 -3.64
CA VAL A 69 1.84 -22.15 -3.16
C VAL A 69 0.84 -21.68 -4.22
N LYS A 70 1.25 -21.57 -5.49
CA LYS A 70 0.34 -21.26 -6.60
C LYS A 70 -0.84 -22.22 -6.65
N LYS A 71 -0.60 -23.54 -6.57
CA LYS A 71 -1.70 -24.54 -6.57
C LYS A 71 -2.66 -24.33 -5.41
N PHE A 72 -2.14 -24.05 -4.22
CA PHE A 72 -2.97 -23.75 -3.05
C PHE A 72 -3.85 -22.53 -3.26
N TYR A 73 -3.28 -21.39 -3.68
CA TYR A 73 -4.04 -20.15 -3.88
C TYR A 73 -5.02 -20.24 -5.05
N ILE A 74 -4.65 -20.88 -6.16
CA ILE A 74 -5.58 -21.16 -7.28
C ILE A 74 -6.73 -22.03 -6.81
N SER A 75 -6.49 -23.05 -5.97
CA SER A 75 -7.55 -23.90 -5.45
C SER A 75 -8.46 -23.18 -4.46
N LYS A 76 -7.88 -22.36 -3.57
CA LYS A 76 -8.62 -21.67 -2.49
C LYS A 76 -9.45 -20.49 -3.04
N TYR A 77 -8.90 -19.75 -4.00
CA TYR A 77 -9.49 -18.53 -4.56
C TYR A 77 -9.78 -18.67 -6.06
N PHE A 78 -10.24 -19.87 -6.45
CA PHE A 78 -10.45 -20.23 -7.86
C PHE A 78 -11.38 -19.24 -8.58
N THR A 79 -12.50 -18.89 -7.96
CA THR A 79 -13.51 -18.01 -8.55
C THR A 79 -12.93 -16.63 -8.84
N GLU A 80 -12.26 -16.00 -7.87
CA GLU A 80 -11.69 -14.67 -8.02
C GLU A 80 -10.56 -14.64 -9.07
N LEU A 81 -9.65 -15.62 -9.01
CA LEU A 81 -8.50 -15.71 -9.94
C LEU A 81 -8.93 -16.06 -11.37
N GLN A 82 -9.89 -16.98 -11.54
CA GLN A 82 -10.41 -17.33 -12.86
C GLN A 82 -11.20 -16.17 -13.48
N ARG A 83 -12.01 -15.48 -12.67
CA ARG A 83 -12.77 -14.31 -13.11
C ARG A 83 -11.84 -13.21 -13.60
N ILE A 84 -10.84 -12.81 -12.80
CA ILE A 84 -9.95 -11.72 -13.20
C ILE A 84 -9.09 -12.09 -14.41
N GLN A 85 -8.64 -13.36 -14.49
CA GLN A 85 -7.94 -13.86 -15.66
C GLN A 85 -8.80 -13.72 -16.92
N SER A 86 -10.09 -14.06 -16.84
CA SER A 86 -11.01 -14.05 -17.98
C SER A 86 -11.38 -12.62 -18.38
N GLU A 87 -11.78 -11.77 -17.42
CA GLU A 87 -12.21 -10.39 -17.67
C GLU A 87 -11.08 -9.52 -18.26
N ALA A 88 -9.86 -9.67 -17.74
CA ALA A 88 -8.69 -8.90 -18.19
C ALA A 88 -7.87 -9.62 -19.27
N MET A 89 -8.32 -10.79 -19.75
CA MET A 89 -7.64 -11.61 -20.77
C MET A 89 -6.16 -11.88 -20.42
N LEU A 90 -5.90 -12.24 -19.16
CA LEU A 90 -4.55 -12.44 -18.65
C LEU A 90 -3.98 -13.79 -19.11
N PRO A 91 -2.65 -13.88 -19.36
CA PRO A 91 -1.97 -15.15 -19.54
C PRO A 91 -2.08 -16.02 -18.28
N SER A 92 -1.59 -17.26 -18.34
CA SER A 92 -1.50 -18.13 -17.17
C SER A 92 -0.67 -17.49 -16.05
N LEU A 93 -1.11 -17.68 -14.81
CA LEU A 93 -0.40 -17.20 -13.63
C LEU A 93 0.96 -17.91 -13.47
N SER A 94 2.02 -17.11 -13.47
CA SER A 94 3.42 -17.47 -13.25
C SER A 94 4.10 -16.37 -12.41
N GLU A 95 5.32 -16.62 -11.96
CA GLU A 95 6.12 -15.60 -11.25
C GLU A 95 6.32 -14.33 -12.11
N GLU A 96 6.26 -14.44 -13.45
CA GLU A 96 6.41 -13.32 -14.38
C GLU A 96 5.10 -12.58 -14.70
N THR A 97 3.95 -13.23 -14.49
CA THR A 97 2.63 -12.66 -14.79
C THR A 97 1.86 -12.26 -13.53
N ALA A 98 2.39 -12.53 -12.34
CA ALA A 98 1.73 -12.19 -11.08
C ALA A 98 1.43 -10.67 -10.94
N THR A 99 2.33 -9.79 -11.39
CA THR A 99 2.14 -8.33 -11.36
C THR A 99 0.90 -7.88 -12.11
N ILE A 100 0.61 -8.46 -13.28
CA ILE A 100 -0.58 -8.09 -14.06
C ILE A 100 -1.88 -8.61 -13.44
N TYR A 101 -1.81 -9.69 -12.64
CA TYR A 101 -2.92 -10.11 -11.80
C TYR A 101 -3.16 -9.13 -10.65
N LYS A 102 -2.11 -8.68 -9.93
CA LYS A 102 -2.23 -7.63 -8.89
C LYS A 102 -2.91 -6.39 -9.46
N ASN A 103 -2.41 -5.90 -10.58
CA ASN A 103 -2.94 -4.70 -11.24
C ASN A 103 -4.40 -4.83 -11.67
N SER A 104 -4.80 -6.01 -12.15
CA SER A 104 -6.18 -6.25 -12.56
C SER A 104 -7.11 -6.32 -11.36
N LEU A 105 -6.68 -6.96 -10.26
CA LEU A 105 -7.43 -7.00 -9.00
C LEU A 105 -7.60 -5.60 -8.42
N PHE A 106 -6.56 -4.77 -8.46
CA PHE A 106 -6.59 -3.40 -7.98
C PHE A 106 -7.58 -2.49 -8.69
N ASN A 107 -7.82 -2.73 -9.98
CA ASN A 107 -8.76 -1.97 -10.79
C ASN A 107 -10.18 -2.57 -10.78
N SER A 108 -10.40 -3.67 -10.05
CA SER A 108 -11.69 -4.36 -10.02
C SER A 108 -12.62 -3.81 -8.94
N SER A 109 -13.93 -3.83 -9.21
CA SER A 109 -14.99 -3.37 -8.29
C SER A 109 -15.14 -4.19 -7.00
N HIS A 110 -14.32 -5.23 -6.79
CA HIS A 110 -14.48 -6.22 -5.72
C HIS A 110 -13.29 -6.29 -4.75
N LYS A 111 -12.40 -5.29 -4.77
CA LYS A 111 -11.17 -5.25 -3.97
C LYS A 111 -11.36 -5.28 -2.44
N ASP A 112 -12.56 -5.00 -1.95
CA ASP A 112 -12.87 -4.93 -0.51
C ASP A 112 -13.26 -6.29 0.10
N ASN A 113 -13.07 -7.37 -0.66
CA ASN A 113 -13.22 -8.73 -0.17
C ASN A 113 -11.90 -9.16 0.51
N ASN A 114 -11.97 -9.70 1.74
CA ASN A 114 -10.82 -10.30 2.44
C ASN A 114 -10.05 -11.29 1.57
N ASN A 115 -10.73 -12.00 0.67
CA ASN A 115 -10.09 -12.89 -0.31
C ASN A 115 -9.12 -12.13 -1.23
N VAL A 116 -9.50 -10.94 -1.72
CA VAL A 116 -8.65 -10.14 -2.61
C VAL A 116 -7.39 -9.68 -1.90
N THR A 117 -7.49 -9.24 -0.65
CA THR A 117 -6.31 -8.89 0.16
C THR A 117 -5.33 -10.07 0.27
N LYS A 118 -5.84 -11.28 0.52
CA LYS A 118 -4.99 -12.49 0.60
C LYS A 118 -4.39 -12.89 -0.74
N ILE A 119 -5.13 -12.70 -1.84
CA ILE A 119 -4.61 -12.94 -3.19
C ILE A 119 -3.51 -11.92 -3.52
N LEU A 120 -3.70 -10.63 -3.19
CA LEU A 120 -2.70 -9.58 -3.43
C LEU A 120 -1.39 -9.88 -2.71
N GLN A 121 -1.43 -10.21 -1.41
CA GLN A 121 -0.24 -10.59 -0.64
C GLN A 121 0.46 -11.83 -1.18
N PHE A 122 -0.31 -12.81 -1.66
CA PHE A 122 0.26 -13.98 -2.32
C PHE A 122 0.99 -13.58 -3.61
N LEU A 123 0.32 -12.81 -4.46
CA LEU A 123 0.87 -12.39 -5.75
C LEU A 123 2.12 -11.54 -5.56
N ASP A 124 2.14 -10.68 -4.54
CA ASP A 124 3.26 -9.83 -4.14
C ASP A 124 4.53 -10.65 -3.83
N ILE A 125 4.40 -11.70 -3.02
CA ILE A 125 5.55 -12.59 -2.76
C ILE A 125 5.84 -13.50 -3.96
N TYR A 126 4.82 -13.88 -4.73
CA TYR A 126 4.96 -14.77 -5.87
C TYR A 126 5.71 -14.13 -7.05
N GLU A 127 5.63 -12.80 -7.22
CA GLU A 127 6.41 -12.07 -8.23
C GLU A 127 7.86 -11.81 -7.86
N ASN A 128 8.25 -11.98 -6.58
CA ASN A 128 9.56 -11.59 -6.07
C ASN A 128 10.75 -12.19 -6.82
N LYS A 129 10.62 -13.38 -7.41
CA LYS A 129 11.70 -13.92 -8.25
C LYS A 129 11.89 -13.10 -9.52
N TYR A 130 10.79 -12.71 -10.18
CA TYR A 130 10.84 -11.84 -11.36
C TYR A 130 11.41 -10.47 -10.98
N GLU A 131 10.98 -9.89 -9.86
CA GLU A 131 11.51 -8.62 -9.38
C GLU A 131 12.98 -8.67 -8.99
N ASN A 132 13.42 -9.73 -8.32
CA ASN A 132 14.83 -9.94 -8.03
C ASN A 132 15.66 -9.97 -9.32
N ASN A 133 15.15 -10.57 -10.40
CA ASN A 133 15.82 -10.54 -11.70
C ASN A 133 15.87 -9.11 -12.28
N GLN A 134 14.81 -8.30 -12.10
CA GLN A 134 14.84 -6.88 -12.50
C GLN A 134 15.87 -6.10 -11.68
N ILE A 135 15.88 -6.24 -10.35
CA ILE A 135 16.86 -5.59 -9.47
C ILE A 135 18.28 -5.97 -9.90
N LEU A 136 18.56 -7.26 -10.10
CA LEU A 136 19.88 -7.73 -10.54
C LEU A 136 20.29 -7.17 -11.91
N SER A 137 19.33 -7.05 -12.84
CA SER A 137 19.55 -6.40 -14.15
C SER A 137 19.94 -4.93 -13.98
N GLU A 138 19.26 -4.19 -13.11
CA GLU A 138 19.60 -2.78 -12.84
C GLU A 138 20.95 -2.64 -12.14
N LEU A 139 21.26 -3.50 -11.17
CA LEU A 139 22.59 -3.54 -10.54
C LEU A 139 23.69 -3.83 -11.56
N HIS A 140 23.45 -4.75 -12.50
CA HIS A 140 24.40 -5.03 -13.57
C HIS A 140 24.66 -3.81 -14.46
N LYS A 141 23.62 -3.04 -14.82
CA LYS A 141 23.80 -1.78 -15.57
C LYS A 141 24.66 -0.77 -14.81
N LEU A 142 24.50 -0.67 -13.49
CA LEU A 142 25.33 0.18 -12.64
C LEU A 142 26.78 -0.32 -12.58
N GLU A 143 27.00 -1.63 -12.51
CA GLU A 143 28.34 -2.24 -12.57
C GLU A 143 29.06 -1.86 -13.86
N LEU A 144 28.38 -1.97 -15.01
CA LEU A 144 28.92 -1.58 -16.31
C LEU A 144 29.29 -0.09 -16.34
N LYS A 145 28.51 0.78 -15.69
CA LYS A 145 28.81 2.22 -15.58
C LYS A 145 30.05 2.47 -14.72
N VAL A 146 30.24 1.74 -13.63
CA VAL A 146 31.46 1.81 -12.81
C VAL A 146 32.68 1.37 -13.62
N LEU A 147 32.59 0.25 -14.35
CA LEU A 147 33.68 -0.26 -15.20
C LEU A 147 34.08 0.73 -16.31
N LYS A 148 33.12 1.51 -16.82
CA LYS A 148 33.34 2.56 -17.81
C LYS A 148 33.80 3.90 -17.20
N ASN A 149 34.00 3.98 -15.88
CA ASN A 149 34.27 5.21 -15.13
C ASN A 149 33.20 6.30 -15.29
N GLU A 150 31.95 5.92 -15.63
CA GLU A 150 30.80 6.84 -15.66
C GLU A 150 30.24 7.11 -14.25
N LEU A 151 30.48 6.19 -13.31
CA LEU A 151 30.10 6.29 -11.90
C LEU A 151 31.28 5.88 -11.01
N THR A 152 31.43 6.57 -9.89
CA THR A 152 32.24 6.05 -8.78
C THR A 152 31.52 4.87 -8.10
N GLN A 153 32.27 3.98 -7.45
CA GLN A 153 31.67 2.88 -6.66
C GLN A 153 30.68 3.40 -5.62
N LYS A 154 31.00 4.54 -4.98
CA LYS A 154 30.15 5.18 -3.97
C LYS A 154 28.82 5.65 -4.57
N GLU A 155 28.85 6.29 -5.73
CA GLU A 155 27.61 6.71 -6.42
C GLU A 155 26.77 5.50 -6.83
N ALA A 156 27.41 4.46 -7.39
CA ALA A 156 26.71 3.25 -7.80
C ALA A 156 26.04 2.55 -6.61
N ILE A 157 26.71 2.47 -5.45
CA ILE A 157 26.13 1.95 -4.20
C ILE A 157 24.93 2.79 -3.75
N ASN A 158 25.02 4.12 -3.82
CA ASN A 158 23.91 4.98 -3.42
C ASN A 158 22.69 4.84 -4.34
N ILE A 159 22.92 4.68 -5.65
CA ILE A 159 21.86 4.44 -6.62
C ILE A 159 21.26 3.04 -6.43
N ALA A 160 22.09 2.02 -6.19
CA ALA A 160 21.64 0.65 -5.92
C ALA A 160 20.65 0.59 -4.74
N LYS A 161 20.91 1.36 -3.67
CA LYS A 161 20.01 1.46 -2.51
C LYS A 161 18.63 2.02 -2.82
N LEU A 162 18.41 2.63 -3.99
CA LEU A 162 17.09 3.08 -4.42
C LEU A 162 16.22 1.92 -4.90
N TRP A 163 16.83 0.88 -5.47
CA TRP A 163 16.14 -0.28 -6.03
C TRP A 163 15.91 -1.40 -5.01
N LEU A 164 16.78 -1.48 -4.00
CA LEU A 164 16.79 -2.57 -3.05
C LEU A 164 15.62 -2.46 -2.04
N PRO A 165 15.12 -3.60 -1.54
CA PRO A 165 14.12 -3.61 -0.48
C PRO A 165 14.70 -3.09 0.83
N SER A 166 13.86 -2.46 1.65
CA SER A 166 14.24 -1.81 2.90
C SER A 166 14.27 -2.75 4.12
N LYS A 167 14.34 -4.08 3.92
CA LYS A 167 14.28 -5.11 4.99
C LYS A 167 15.21 -4.92 6.18
N GLN A 168 16.34 -4.23 5.99
CA GLN A 168 17.39 -4.06 7.01
C GLN A 168 17.35 -2.69 7.71
N GLU A 169 16.40 -1.82 7.37
CA GLU A 169 16.39 -0.44 7.88
C GLU A 169 15.62 -0.30 9.18
N VAL A 170 16.35 -0.22 10.30
CA VAL A 170 15.78 -0.11 11.66
C VAL A 170 15.35 1.32 12.02
N THR A 171 15.51 2.29 11.12
CA THR A 171 15.25 3.72 11.42
C THR A 171 14.69 4.47 10.22
N PRO A 172 13.99 5.61 10.41
CA PRO A 172 13.51 6.45 9.31
C PRO A 172 14.64 6.79 8.33
N ARG A 173 14.50 6.38 7.07
CA ARG A 173 15.50 6.65 6.03
C ARG A 173 15.56 8.15 5.74
N LYS A 174 16.74 8.75 5.92
CA LYS A 174 17.01 10.11 5.42
C LYS A 174 16.96 10.10 3.88
N PRO A 175 16.49 11.19 3.24
CA PRO A 175 16.54 11.31 1.78
C PRO A 175 17.95 11.01 1.29
N LEU A 176 18.08 10.16 0.28
CA LEU A 176 19.40 9.77 -0.22
C LEU A 176 20.12 10.92 -0.93
N LEU A 177 19.39 11.94 -1.40
CA LEU A 177 19.95 13.11 -2.08
C LEU A 177 19.21 14.42 -1.70
N THR A 178 20.01 15.36 -1.16
CA THR A 178 19.73 16.75 -0.76
C THR A 178 18.53 16.98 0.18
N GLU A 179 18.78 17.50 1.38
CA GLU A 179 17.69 18.03 2.22
C GLU A 179 17.07 19.25 1.52
N ARG A 180 15.88 19.05 0.94
CA ARG A 180 15.11 20.14 0.35
C ARG A 180 14.40 20.88 1.47
N ASN A 181 14.97 22.00 1.89
CA ASN A 181 14.37 22.89 2.91
C ASN A 181 13.12 23.64 2.43
N SER A 182 12.64 23.41 1.22
CA SER A 182 11.36 23.94 0.74
C SER A 182 10.25 22.97 1.10
N GLY A 183 9.48 23.26 2.13
CA GLY A 183 8.20 22.58 2.32
C GLY A 183 7.34 22.73 1.06
N ILE A 184 6.56 21.70 0.73
CA ILE A 184 5.61 21.74 -0.39
C ILE A 184 4.60 22.89 -0.21
N ASN A 185 4.32 23.64 -1.29
CA ASN A 185 3.16 24.53 -1.34
C ASN A 185 1.89 23.66 -1.37
N LEU A 186 1.28 23.50 -0.19
CA LEU A 186 0.13 22.63 0.00
C LEU A 186 -1.09 23.05 -0.82
N GLU A 187 -1.31 24.35 -1.01
CA GLU A 187 -2.43 24.85 -1.81
C GLU A 187 -2.27 24.47 -3.28
N ALA A 188 -1.09 24.69 -3.85
CA ALA A 188 -0.78 24.33 -5.23
C ALA A 188 -0.82 22.80 -5.44
N ALA A 189 -0.27 22.02 -4.51
CA ALA A 189 -0.34 20.57 -4.54
C ALA A 189 -1.80 20.06 -4.50
N ARG A 190 -2.64 20.63 -3.63
CA ARG A 190 -4.07 20.30 -3.54
C ARG A 190 -4.83 20.72 -4.80
N ALA A 191 -4.55 21.90 -5.35
CA ALA A 191 -5.17 22.36 -6.59
C ALA A 191 -4.88 21.38 -7.73
N TYR A 192 -3.62 20.95 -7.85
CA TYR A 192 -3.21 19.95 -8.82
C TYR A 192 -3.89 18.59 -8.59
N ALA A 193 -3.84 18.08 -7.36
CA ALA A 193 -4.46 16.80 -7.00
C ALA A 193 -5.98 16.82 -7.29
N ARG A 194 -6.67 17.92 -6.99
CA ARG A 194 -8.11 18.05 -7.25
C ARG A 194 -8.43 18.03 -8.75
N GLU A 195 -7.63 18.71 -9.57
CA GLU A 195 -7.84 18.77 -11.02
C GLU A 195 -7.63 17.41 -11.69
N TRP A 196 -6.61 16.67 -11.26
CA TRP A 196 -6.13 15.48 -11.97
C TRP A 196 -6.39 14.15 -11.25
N ALA A 197 -6.95 14.13 -10.04
CA ALA A 197 -7.22 12.86 -9.34
C ALA A 197 -8.13 11.91 -10.13
N TRP A 198 -9.08 12.43 -10.92
CA TRP A 198 -10.10 11.62 -11.62
C TRP A 198 -9.80 11.41 -13.11
N LYS A 199 -8.69 11.96 -13.62
CA LYS A 199 -8.34 11.90 -15.04
C LYS A 199 -6.84 12.09 -15.23
N ILE A 200 -6.30 11.49 -16.28
CA ILE A 200 -4.87 11.61 -16.62
C ILE A 200 -4.55 13.02 -17.10
N ASN A 201 -3.45 13.60 -16.61
CA ASN A 201 -2.92 14.84 -17.17
C ASN A 201 -2.29 14.56 -18.54
N PRO A 202 -2.81 15.14 -19.65
CA PRO A 202 -2.30 14.87 -21.00
C PRO A 202 -0.82 15.25 -21.17
N LYS A 203 -0.32 16.24 -20.42
CA LYS A 203 1.09 16.64 -20.45
C LYS A 203 2.03 15.50 -20.04
N TYR A 204 1.71 14.83 -18.93
CA TYR A 204 2.55 13.78 -18.38
C TYR A 204 2.21 12.41 -18.98
N GLY A 205 0.95 12.23 -19.41
CA GLY A 205 0.44 10.94 -19.86
C GLY A 205 0.22 9.98 -18.70
N GLU A 206 -0.34 8.82 -19.04
CA GLU A 206 -0.52 7.71 -18.12
C GLU A 206 0.67 6.76 -18.23
N GLU A 207 1.13 6.30 -17.08
CA GLU A 207 2.21 5.36 -16.97
C GLU A 207 1.72 3.93 -16.86
N LYS A 208 1.37 3.39 -18.02
CA LYS A 208 1.01 1.98 -18.18
C LYS A 208 2.24 1.17 -18.53
N SER A 209 2.72 0.37 -17.59
CA SER A 209 3.51 -0.81 -17.95
C SER A 209 2.65 -2.05 -17.79
N LYS A 210 2.60 -2.87 -18.84
CA LYS A 210 1.96 -4.20 -18.79
C LYS A 210 2.87 -5.27 -18.18
N LEU A 211 4.14 -4.96 -17.89
CA LEU A 211 5.15 -5.94 -17.45
C LEU A 211 5.95 -5.46 -16.23
N ILE A 212 5.75 -4.22 -15.81
CA ILE A 212 6.38 -3.58 -14.65
C ILE A 212 5.23 -2.96 -13.85
N PHE A 213 5.39 -2.81 -12.54
CA PHE A 213 4.47 -2.12 -11.64
C PHE A 213 3.67 -0.99 -12.30
N PRO A 214 2.39 -0.80 -11.92
CA PRO A 214 1.57 0.32 -12.36
C PRO A 214 2.23 1.61 -11.85
N ALA A 215 2.96 2.24 -12.76
CA ALA A 215 3.82 3.36 -12.48
C ALA A 215 3.04 4.68 -12.29
N ASP A 216 1.74 4.67 -12.64
CA ASP A 216 0.95 5.89 -12.66
C ASP A 216 0.66 6.46 -11.28
N CYS A 217 0.62 5.61 -10.25
CA CYS A 217 0.48 6.07 -8.87
C CYS A 217 1.59 7.05 -8.48
N THR A 218 2.83 6.70 -8.81
CA THR A 218 4.02 7.49 -8.48
C THR A 218 4.23 8.61 -9.50
N ASN A 219 3.87 8.40 -10.76
CA ASN A 219 3.82 9.46 -11.77
C ASN A 219 2.93 10.61 -11.30
N PHE A 220 1.72 10.29 -10.82
CA PHE A 220 0.79 11.27 -10.28
C PHE A 220 1.29 11.92 -9.00
N ALA A 221 1.83 11.13 -8.07
CA ALA A 221 2.43 11.65 -6.86
C ALA A 221 3.58 12.63 -7.16
N SER A 222 4.44 12.31 -8.12
CA SER A 222 5.53 13.16 -8.58
C SER A 222 5.01 14.44 -9.24
N GLN A 223 3.92 14.36 -10.00
CA GLN A 223 3.28 15.55 -10.56
C GLN A 223 2.71 16.47 -9.48
N ILE A 224 2.05 15.93 -8.45
CA ILE A 224 1.57 16.70 -7.29
C ILE A 224 2.74 17.39 -6.59
N LEU A 225 3.82 16.64 -6.34
CA LEU A 225 5.03 17.14 -5.68
C LEU A 225 5.64 18.32 -6.46
N TYR A 226 5.77 18.17 -7.78
CA TYR A 226 6.29 19.21 -8.67
C TYR A 226 5.37 20.43 -8.72
N ALA A 227 4.05 20.24 -8.83
CA ALA A 227 3.07 21.31 -8.80
C ALA A 227 3.05 22.05 -7.46
N GLY A 228 3.38 21.35 -6.38
CA GLY A 228 3.63 21.91 -5.05
C GLY A 228 4.93 22.74 -4.94
N GLY A 229 5.65 22.97 -6.03
CA GLY A 229 6.83 23.86 -6.07
C GLY A 229 8.16 23.18 -5.80
N ILE A 230 8.18 21.84 -5.69
CA ILE A 230 9.41 21.09 -5.49
C ILE A 230 10.13 20.92 -6.84
N GLY A 231 11.29 21.55 -6.99
CA GLY A 231 12.06 21.55 -8.24
C GLY A 231 12.59 20.15 -8.60
N MET A 232 12.56 19.77 -9.87
CA MET A 232 13.14 18.50 -10.33
C MET A 232 14.66 18.49 -10.14
N ASP A 233 15.21 17.38 -9.67
CA ASP A 233 16.66 17.12 -9.73
C ASP A 233 16.98 16.47 -11.08
N LYS A 234 17.30 17.29 -12.07
CA LYS A 234 17.44 16.87 -13.46
C LYS A 234 18.79 16.21 -13.73
N HIS A 235 18.74 15.03 -14.31
CA HIS A 235 19.91 14.32 -14.84
C HIS A 235 19.67 13.85 -16.28
N ASN A 236 20.76 13.44 -16.94
CA ASN A 236 20.70 12.71 -18.22
C ASN A 236 20.75 11.19 -18.01
N ASP A 237 20.74 10.76 -16.75
CA ASP A 237 20.74 9.36 -16.35
C ASP A 237 19.42 9.07 -15.61
N VAL A 238 18.68 8.07 -16.10
CA VAL A 238 17.37 7.68 -15.54
C VAL A 238 17.50 7.10 -14.12
N PHE A 239 18.70 6.67 -13.72
CA PHE A 239 18.97 6.15 -12.38
C PHE A 239 19.30 7.25 -11.36
N LYS A 240 19.45 8.50 -11.80
CA LYS A 240 19.82 9.63 -10.95
C LYS A 240 18.71 10.67 -10.89
N GLY A 241 18.63 11.32 -9.73
CA GLY A 241 17.71 12.42 -9.47
C GLY A 241 16.24 12.02 -9.42
N TRP A 242 15.40 13.03 -9.56
CA TRP A 242 13.94 12.94 -9.64
C TRP A 242 13.46 14.00 -10.62
N TRP A 243 13.13 13.55 -11.84
CA TRP A 243 12.87 14.41 -12.98
C TRP A 243 11.99 13.75 -14.04
N TRP A 244 11.30 14.59 -14.80
CA TRP A 244 10.54 14.22 -16.00
C TRP A 244 10.83 15.23 -17.10
N LYS A 245 11.07 14.75 -18.32
CA LYS A 245 11.26 15.60 -19.52
C LYS A 245 10.15 15.36 -20.54
N ALA A 246 9.84 14.10 -20.81
CA ALA A 246 8.80 13.67 -21.73
C ALA A 246 8.30 12.27 -21.37
N ARG A 247 7.26 11.79 -22.08
CA ARG A 247 6.83 10.39 -21.97
C ARG A 247 7.98 9.48 -22.39
N GLY A 248 8.33 8.53 -21.53
CA GLY A 248 9.48 7.64 -21.73
C GLY A 248 10.85 8.26 -21.41
N ASP A 249 10.94 9.56 -21.09
CA ASP A 249 12.18 10.25 -20.74
C ASP A 249 12.06 10.94 -19.38
N ARG A 250 12.40 10.19 -18.33
CA ARG A 250 12.26 10.55 -16.92
C ARG A 250 13.14 9.64 -16.06
N SER A 251 13.42 10.05 -14.82
CA SER A 251 14.04 9.18 -13.83
C SER A 251 13.10 8.07 -13.39
N VAL A 252 13.66 6.92 -12.99
CA VAL A 252 12.88 5.83 -12.40
C VAL A 252 12.18 6.27 -11.11
N SER A 253 12.84 7.10 -10.29
CA SER A 253 12.24 7.68 -9.08
C SER A 253 10.99 8.54 -9.35
N TRP A 254 10.72 8.94 -10.59
CA TRP A 254 9.50 9.67 -10.94
C TRP A 254 8.28 8.75 -11.05
N ILE A 255 8.48 7.45 -11.27
CA ILE A 255 7.43 6.52 -11.70
C ILE A 255 7.35 5.22 -10.90
N ASN A 256 8.41 4.82 -10.19
CA ASN A 256 8.41 3.59 -9.40
C ASN A 256 8.24 3.92 -7.91
N ALA A 257 7.24 3.29 -7.28
CA ALA A 257 6.82 3.56 -5.91
C ALA A 257 7.94 3.34 -4.87
N ASN A 258 8.62 2.20 -4.92
CA ASN A 258 9.73 1.91 -4.02
C ASN A 258 10.92 2.83 -4.25
N VAL A 259 11.30 3.07 -5.51
CA VAL A 259 12.41 3.99 -5.85
C VAL A 259 12.08 5.43 -5.42
N PHE A 260 10.84 5.89 -5.59
CA PHE A 260 10.37 7.19 -5.11
C PHE A 260 10.47 7.28 -3.58
N LYS A 261 9.92 6.31 -2.85
CA LYS A 261 10.02 6.26 -1.38
C LYS A 261 11.46 6.25 -0.91
N ASN A 262 12.32 5.47 -1.57
CA ASN A 262 13.74 5.38 -1.23
C ASN A 262 14.51 6.67 -1.56
N TYR A 263 14.15 7.34 -2.65
CA TYR A 263 14.73 8.62 -3.08
C TYR A 263 14.35 9.76 -2.12
N MET A 264 13.04 9.91 -1.88
CA MET A 264 12.49 10.93 -0.99
C MET A 264 12.86 10.65 0.48
N GLY A 265 13.04 9.38 0.83
CA GLY A 265 13.14 8.93 2.22
C GLY A 265 11.77 8.90 2.89
N TYR A 266 11.70 8.29 4.07
CA TYR A 266 10.48 8.23 4.87
C TYR A 266 10.74 8.64 6.31
N GLY A 267 9.75 9.26 6.93
CA GLY A 267 9.84 9.81 8.28
C GLY A 267 9.18 8.94 9.35
N PHE A 268 8.39 7.95 8.96
CA PHE A 268 7.66 7.05 9.85
C PHE A 268 7.22 5.82 9.06
N SER A 269 7.21 4.65 9.70
CA SER A 269 6.59 3.45 9.16
C SER A 269 5.93 2.62 10.26
N THR A 270 4.93 1.82 9.88
CA THR A 270 4.16 0.96 10.80
C THR A 270 3.43 -0.12 10.01
N SER A 271 3.10 -1.24 10.63
CA SER A 271 2.21 -2.27 10.04
C SER A 271 0.73 -2.02 10.31
N TYR A 272 0.36 -0.92 10.96
CA TYR A 272 -1.03 -0.62 11.31
C TYR A 272 -1.49 0.74 10.75
N TRP A 273 -2.55 0.70 9.96
CA TRP A 273 -3.15 1.86 9.30
C TRP A 273 -3.50 2.98 10.28
N GLY A 274 -4.15 2.68 11.41
CA GLY A 274 -4.49 3.69 12.42
C GLY A 274 -3.27 4.46 12.94
N MET A 275 -2.16 3.75 13.19
CA MET A 275 -0.91 4.40 13.60
C MET A 275 -0.32 5.28 12.49
N LEU A 276 -0.45 4.89 11.21
CA LEU A 276 -0.04 5.74 10.10
C LEU A 276 -0.92 6.99 10.08
N VAL A 277 -2.24 6.83 10.13
CA VAL A 277 -3.21 7.95 10.14
C VAL A 277 -2.85 8.95 11.22
N ASP A 278 -2.52 8.50 12.43
CA ASP A 278 -2.11 9.37 13.53
C ASP A 278 -0.82 10.16 13.24
N ASN A 279 0.10 9.58 12.47
CA ASN A 279 1.42 10.15 12.20
C ASN A 279 1.54 10.92 10.87
N VAL A 280 0.51 10.92 10.02
CA VAL A 280 0.50 11.72 8.79
C VAL A 280 -0.27 13.03 8.95
N ARG A 281 0.02 13.98 8.06
CA ARG A 281 -0.67 15.26 7.94
C ARG A 281 -0.96 15.60 6.48
N ASP A 282 -1.75 16.65 6.29
CA ASP A 282 -2.04 17.23 4.98
C ASP A 282 -0.75 17.48 4.18
N GLY A 283 -0.74 16.98 2.95
CA GLY A 283 0.36 17.12 2.01
C GLY A 283 1.49 16.12 2.18
N ASP A 284 1.39 15.17 3.11
CA ASP A 284 2.33 14.04 3.15
C ASP A 284 2.02 13.07 2.01
N PHE A 285 3.05 12.35 1.57
CA PHE A 285 2.88 11.18 0.71
C PHE A 285 2.86 9.92 1.58
N ILE A 286 2.04 8.96 1.19
CA ILE A 286 1.93 7.67 1.88
C ILE A 286 2.27 6.54 0.93
N GLY A 287 3.03 5.57 1.44
CA GLY A 287 3.34 4.33 0.73
C GLY A 287 2.75 3.13 1.43
N VAL A 288 2.39 2.10 0.67
CA VAL A 288 2.02 0.78 1.17
C VAL A 288 2.91 -0.30 0.56
N ASP A 289 3.34 -1.21 1.40
CA ASP A 289 4.09 -2.44 1.13
C ASP A 289 3.15 -3.58 1.55
N GLU A 290 2.66 -4.34 0.57
CA GLU A 290 1.49 -5.22 0.74
C GLU A 290 1.80 -6.44 1.62
N SER A 291 2.99 -7.03 1.45
CA SER A 291 3.44 -8.23 2.17
C SER A 291 4.54 -7.99 3.20
N ASN A 292 4.89 -6.72 3.46
CA ASN A 292 5.95 -6.30 4.37
C ASN A 292 7.33 -6.88 3.98
N ASP A 293 7.63 -6.88 2.69
CA ASP A 293 8.90 -7.39 2.17
C ASP A 293 9.94 -6.29 1.93
N GLY A 294 9.61 -5.05 2.28
CA GLY A 294 10.50 -3.90 2.22
C GLY A 294 10.42 -3.12 0.91
N THR A 295 9.57 -3.52 -0.03
CA THR A 295 9.27 -2.78 -1.25
C THR A 295 7.92 -2.08 -1.12
N VAL A 296 7.85 -0.79 -1.48
CA VAL A 296 6.57 -0.08 -1.53
C VAL A 296 5.96 -0.27 -2.91
N ASP A 297 4.76 -0.85 -2.94
CA ASP A 297 3.97 -1.17 -4.13
C ASP A 297 3.21 0.03 -4.68
N HIS A 298 2.72 0.89 -3.79
CA HIS A 298 1.81 1.96 -4.17
C HIS A 298 2.03 3.25 -3.36
N ILE A 299 1.87 4.40 -4.03
CA ILE A 299 2.04 5.75 -3.46
C ILE A 299 0.78 6.57 -3.65
N GLY A 300 0.42 7.33 -2.61
CA GLY A 300 -0.72 8.24 -2.60
C GLY A 300 -0.39 9.55 -1.91
N PHE A 301 -1.27 10.53 -2.10
CA PHE A 301 -1.13 11.87 -1.54
C PHE A 301 -2.24 12.16 -0.53
N VAL A 302 -1.86 12.55 0.69
CA VAL A 302 -2.82 12.95 1.73
C VAL A 302 -3.34 14.35 1.42
N PHE A 303 -4.49 14.42 0.76
CA PHE A 303 -5.14 15.68 0.41
C PHE A 303 -5.63 16.40 1.66
N LEU A 304 -6.27 15.70 2.61
CA LEU A 304 -6.77 16.26 3.87
C LEU A 304 -6.88 15.16 4.93
N LYS A 305 -6.49 15.45 6.17
CA LYS A 305 -6.77 14.65 7.36
C LYS A 305 -7.86 15.31 8.18
N SER A 306 -8.86 14.55 8.59
CA SER A 306 -9.93 15.03 9.48
C SER A 306 -10.53 13.86 10.25
N ASN A 307 -10.78 14.05 11.55
CA ASN A 307 -11.48 13.07 12.41
C ASN A 307 -10.95 11.63 12.32
N GLY A 308 -9.62 11.45 12.30
CA GLY A 308 -9.00 10.12 12.19
C GLY A 308 -9.17 9.44 10.82
N ARG A 309 -9.47 10.22 9.78
CA ARG A 309 -9.68 9.78 8.39
C ARG A 309 -8.74 10.54 7.46
N LEU A 310 -8.38 9.93 6.33
CA LEU A 310 -7.57 10.56 5.28
C LEU A 310 -8.36 10.65 3.98
N ARG A 311 -8.44 11.85 3.41
CA ARG A 311 -8.82 12.06 2.03
C ARG A 311 -7.59 11.92 1.16
N ILE A 312 -7.55 10.89 0.32
CA ILE A 312 -6.35 10.49 -0.42
C ILE A 312 -6.59 10.70 -1.91
N ALA A 313 -5.59 11.27 -2.60
CA ALA A 313 -5.53 11.30 -4.06
C ALA A 313 -4.53 10.26 -4.57
N GLN A 314 -4.91 9.45 -5.55
CA GLN A 314 -4.02 8.43 -6.15
C GLN A 314 -4.44 8.07 -7.59
N HIS A 315 -3.51 7.50 -8.36
CA HIS A 315 -3.72 6.95 -9.70
C HIS A 315 -3.45 5.44 -9.74
N THR A 316 -4.56 4.70 -9.68
CA THR A 316 -4.76 3.26 -9.97
C THR A 316 -6.21 3.20 -10.44
N GLU A 317 -7.14 3.58 -9.55
CA GLU A 317 -8.56 3.82 -9.88
C GLU A 317 -8.92 5.29 -10.17
N ASN A 318 -7.94 6.19 -10.16
CA ASN A 318 -8.12 7.64 -10.34
C ASN A 318 -9.20 8.22 -9.40
N TYR A 319 -8.85 8.45 -8.12
CA TYR A 319 -9.78 9.03 -7.16
C TYR A 319 -9.17 10.10 -6.26
N LEU A 320 -10.05 10.92 -5.68
CA LEU A 320 -9.80 11.77 -4.50
C LEU A 320 -10.93 11.61 -3.48
N ASP A 321 -10.71 10.76 -2.46
CA ASP A 321 -11.81 10.33 -1.59
C ASP A 321 -11.35 9.94 -0.17
N TRP A 322 -12.30 9.93 0.77
CA TRP A 322 -12.08 9.64 2.19
C TRP A 322 -11.98 8.14 2.46
N ASP A 323 -10.83 7.70 2.94
CA ASP A 323 -10.53 6.31 3.30
C ASP A 323 -11.05 5.30 2.27
N LYS A 324 -11.03 5.67 0.99
CA LYS A 324 -11.53 4.81 -0.09
C LYS A 324 -10.57 3.65 -0.30
N ASN A 325 -10.62 2.73 0.66
CA ASN A 325 -9.88 1.49 0.78
C ASN A 325 -8.43 1.66 0.33
N TRP A 326 -7.75 2.67 0.90
CA TRP A 326 -6.30 2.64 0.92
C TRP A 326 -5.91 1.33 1.58
N TYR A 327 -5.25 0.46 0.82
CA TYR A 327 -5.24 -0.97 1.08
C TYR A 327 -4.84 -1.29 2.53
N SER A 328 -5.72 -1.99 3.24
CA SER A 328 -5.57 -2.27 4.68
C SER A 328 -4.96 -3.67 4.89
N PHE A 329 -3.63 -3.76 5.01
CA PHE A 329 -2.85 -4.95 5.33
C PHE A 329 -2.39 -4.94 6.79
N ASN A 330 -3.28 -4.58 7.72
CA ASN A 330 -2.93 -4.42 9.14
C ASN A 330 -2.25 -5.68 9.71
N GLY A 331 -1.05 -5.50 10.26
CA GLY A 331 -0.24 -6.56 10.86
C GLY A 331 0.48 -7.48 9.86
N GLU A 332 0.22 -7.34 8.56
CA GLU A 332 0.76 -8.22 7.52
C GLU A 332 1.54 -7.47 6.44
N GLY A 333 1.23 -6.19 6.22
CA GLY A 333 1.96 -5.26 5.36
C GLY A 333 2.68 -4.17 6.15
N ALA A 334 3.16 -3.15 5.45
CA ALA A 334 3.75 -1.96 6.03
C ALA A 334 3.27 -0.68 5.33
N TYR A 335 3.19 0.39 6.12
CA TYR A 335 2.82 1.73 5.69
C TYR A 335 3.95 2.69 5.96
N TYR A 336 4.12 3.65 5.06
CA TYR A 336 5.21 4.63 5.13
C TYR A 336 4.66 6.03 4.99
N ARG A 337 5.10 6.95 5.87
CA ARG A 337 5.00 8.40 5.64
C ARG A 337 6.24 8.82 4.86
N VAL A 338 6.08 8.95 3.54
CA VAL A 338 7.13 9.35 2.61
C VAL A 338 7.33 10.87 2.72
N ARG A 339 8.58 11.31 2.68
CA ARG A 339 8.92 12.73 2.78
C ARG A 339 8.48 13.48 1.52
N ARG A 340 8.23 14.78 1.68
CA ARG A 340 7.73 15.71 0.67
C ARG A 340 8.70 16.85 0.47
#